data_AF-A0A818X654-F1
#
_entry.id   AF-A0A818X654-F1
#
_cell.length_a   1.000
_cell.length_b   1.000
_cell.length_c   1.000
_cell.angle_alpha   90.00
_cell.angle_beta   90.00
_cell.angle_gamma   90.00
#
_symmetry.space_group_name_H-M   'P 1'
#
loop_
_entity.id
_entity.type
_entity.pdbx_description
1 polymer ?
#
loop_
_entity_poly.entity_id
_entity_poly.type
_entity_poly.pdbx_seq_one_letter_code
_entity_poly.pdbx_strand_id
1 'polypeptide(L)'
;MVPNLFEGGQILSQLQCSGMVSVLDLMQQGFPSRTQFAELYAMYKSYLPKELARLDPRLFCKALFKALNLHDTDFKFGLTKVFFRPGKFAEFDVIMKSDPKNLAVLISKVKQWLLWTRWKKAQWCVLSVIKLRNKILYRRQCLVDIQRHVRMHLVYKRYAPRIRGLVKVKALHEQVASMEKIVGQMKFNKEQVYKQVQQLRQRIDQLINEITNTSVNSTHIDNAYNDLVSSIDREFRRLKQVLAEQEIKEEEERLKKIQMELEREKKKKLAEEQRLEQEKEEFRQRSAIAQRQKEEEQFKGKLTAEETKRQKERQAKESDEEAHLAEVNERERRDYDLARRLALETGGEADLPHLQRRRRPTVNQKHDLSKHTYAQLRDLINTSCDLELLEACREEFHRRLKVYHAWKSKNRKGKNPSALDDKMDEAEERAPNDILNNVVPPSMASSTSTSSGSMKKAGQLLTTTNSKKNSSGKGAEQRYFRIPFIRPNDQNRNTHGEQKKKGWWYAHFDDKWIARQMEIHPNKEAVLLVAGVDDMNMCELSLDETGLTSKKGAEILESDFEQEWLKHGGREYLNAHFGQISSKYVVQLLQNYR
;
A
#
# COMPACT_ATOMS: atom_id res chain seq x y z
N MET A 1 -19.02 -89.39 45.18
CA MET A 1 -17.56 -89.20 45.04
C MET A 1 -16.87 -90.06 46.09
N VAL A 2 -15.90 -90.89 45.69
CA VAL A 2 -15.05 -91.65 46.61
C VAL A 2 -13.83 -90.78 46.94
N PRO A 3 -13.43 -90.63 48.22
CA PRO A 3 -12.26 -89.83 48.58
C PRO A 3 -11.00 -90.30 47.84
N ASN A 4 -10.19 -89.34 47.36
CA ASN A 4 -8.91 -89.56 46.65
C ASN A 4 -8.95 -90.37 45.35
N LEU A 5 -10.13 -90.69 44.81
CA LEU A 5 -10.27 -91.29 43.48
C LEU A 5 -10.68 -90.21 42.48
N PHE A 6 -9.76 -89.85 41.59
CA PHE A 6 -9.94 -88.77 40.62
C PHE A 6 -10.20 -89.32 39.22
N GLU A 7 -11.40 -89.07 38.70
CA GLU A 7 -11.74 -89.39 37.31
C GLU A 7 -11.35 -88.24 36.39
N GLY A 8 -10.21 -88.39 35.70
CA GLY A 8 -9.60 -87.32 34.89
C GLY A 8 -10.53 -86.72 33.83
N GLY A 9 -11.38 -87.53 33.18
CA GLY A 9 -12.33 -87.04 32.17
C GLY A 9 -13.42 -86.13 32.74
N GLN A 10 -14.00 -86.51 33.89
CA GLN A 10 -15.01 -85.70 34.57
C GLN A 10 -14.40 -84.41 35.12
N ILE A 11 -13.20 -84.48 35.69
CA ILE A 11 -12.48 -83.32 36.23
C ILE A 11 -12.11 -82.34 35.10
N LEU A 12 -11.64 -82.84 33.96
CA LEU A 12 -11.33 -81.99 32.81
C LEU A 12 -12.57 -81.28 32.28
N SER A 13 -13.70 -81.97 32.18
CA SER A 13 -14.98 -81.36 31.79
C SER A 13 -15.42 -80.30 32.80
N GLN A 14 -15.28 -80.54 34.11
CA GLN A 14 -15.55 -79.53 35.14
C GLN A 14 -14.63 -78.31 35.03
N LEU A 15 -13.34 -78.48 34.74
CA LEU A 15 -12.38 -77.39 34.53
C LEU A 15 -12.69 -76.58 33.26
N GLN A 16 -13.17 -77.24 32.20
CA GLN A 16 -13.62 -76.56 30.99
C GLN A 16 -14.89 -75.73 31.24
N CYS A 17 -15.91 -76.32 31.86
CA CYS A 17 -17.17 -75.66 32.15
C CYS A 17 -17.05 -74.53 33.19
N SER A 18 -16.10 -74.63 34.13
CA SER A 18 -15.80 -73.54 35.08
C SER A 18 -15.00 -72.38 34.46
N GLY A 19 -14.60 -72.49 33.19
CA GLY A 19 -13.85 -71.46 32.47
C GLY A 19 -12.37 -71.43 32.84
N MET A 20 -11.83 -72.44 33.52
CA MET A 20 -10.41 -72.47 33.90
C MET A 20 -9.48 -72.47 32.69
N VAL A 21 -9.91 -73.05 31.56
CA VAL A 21 -9.16 -72.98 30.29
C VAL A 21 -9.08 -71.53 29.80
N SER A 22 -10.20 -70.80 29.80
CA SER A 22 -10.22 -69.37 29.43
C SER A 22 -9.39 -68.50 30.39
N VAL A 23 -9.34 -68.85 31.68
CA VAL A 23 -8.47 -68.18 32.66
C VAL A 23 -7.00 -68.43 32.34
N LEU A 24 -6.61 -69.66 31.97
CA LEU A 24 -5.23 -69.97 31.56
C LEU A 24 -4.82 -69.21 30.30
N ASP A 25 -5.71 -69.12 29.30
CA ASP A 25 -5.46 -68.34 28.09
C ASP A 25 -5.28 -66.84 28.41
N LEU A 26 -6.13 -66.28 29.27
CA LEU A 26 -5.99 -64.90 29.75
C LEU A 26 -4.69 -64.69 30.53
N MET A 27 -4.30 -65.66 31.36
CA MET A 27 -3.04 -65.63 32.10
C MET A 27 -1.82 -65.71 31.18
N GLN A 28 -1.89 -66.47 30.08
CA GLN A 28 -0.82 -66.55 29.09
C GLN A 28 -0.63 -65.22 28.34
N GLN A 29 -1.73 -64.54 28.01
CA GLN A 29 -1.70 -63.21 27.40
C GLN A 29 -1.28 -62.11 28.39
N GLY A 30 -1.47 -62.35 29.69
CA GLY A 30 -1.16 -61.42 30.77
C GLY A 30 0.23 -61.59 31.40
N PHE A 31 0.30 -61.21 32.68
CA PHE A 31 1.49 -61.34 33.53
C PHE A 31 1.11 -62.11 34.81
N PRO A 32 1.16 -63.44 34.77
CA PRO A 32 0.67 -64.28 35.86
C PRO A 32 1.60 -64.24 37.07
N SER A 33 2.92 -64.14 36.85
CA SER A 33 3.92 -64.10 37.91
C SER A 33 4.18 -62.66 38.35
N ARG A 34 4.07 -62.41 39.66
CA ARG A 34 4.16 -61.07 40.25
C ARG A 34 4.94 -61.12 41.55
N THR A 35 5.89 -60.21 41.70
CA THR A 35 6.74 -60.16 42.91
C THR A 35 6.93 -58.72 43.36
N GLN A 36 6.93 -58.47 44.66
CA GLN A 36 7.21 -57.14 45.19
C GLN A 36 8.68 -56.78 44.98
N PHE A 37 8.98 -55.50 44.81
CA PHE A 37 10.37 -55.05 44.70
C PHE A 37 11.22 -55.44 45.91
N ALA A 38 10.64 -55.33 47.12
CA ALA A 38 11.33 -55.66 48.37
C ALA A 38 11.64 -57.15 48.49
N GLU A 39 10.67 -58.02 48.15
CA GLU A 39 10.84 -59.48 48.14
C GLU A 39 11.92 -59.89 47.13
N LEU A 40 11.82 -59.38 45.89
CA LEU A 40 12.79 -59.69 44.83
C LEU A 40 14.20 -59.25 45.25
N TYR A 41 14.33 -58.06 45.81
CA TYR A 41 15.59 -57.57 46.33
C TYR A 41 16.11 -58.46 47.47
N ALA A 42 15.27 -58.85 48.44
CA ALA A 42 15.68 -59.69 49.57
C ALA A 42 16.19 -61.07 49.13
N MET A 43 15.55 -61.69 48.13
CA MET A 43 15.96 -62.99 47.59
C MET A 43 17.38 -62.97 47.01
N TYR A 44 17.77 -61.87 46.34
CA TYR A 44 19.05 -61.80 45.64
C TYR A 44 20.12 -60.96 46.35
N LYS A 45 19.77 -60.22 47.41
CA LYS A 45 20.68 -59.33 48.14
C LYS A 45 21.97 -60.02 48.60
N SER A 46 21.88 -61.27 49.05
CA SER A 46 23.01 -62.06 49.55
C SER A 46 24.05 -62.36 48.47
N TYR A 47 23.61 -62.49 47.21
CA TYR A 47 24.47 -62.81 46.08
C TYR A 47 25.19 -61.58 45.50
N LEU A 48 24.93 -60.38 46.06
CA LEU A 48 25.36 -59.11 45.45
C LEU A 48 26.37 -58.35 46.33
N PRO A 49 27.29 -57.59 45.72
CA PRO A 49 28.21 -56.73 46.46
C PRO A 49 27.48 -55.67 47.29
N LYS A 50 28.10 -55.31 48.41
CA LYS A 50 27.57 -54.32 49.38
C LYS A 50 27.15 -52.98 48.72
N GLU A 51 27.83 -52.57 47.65
CA GLU A 51 27.52 -51.34 46.91
C GLU A 51 26.16 -51.39 46.18
N LEU A 52 25.80 -52.53 45.57
CA LEU A 52 24.52 -52.72 44.89
C LEU A 52 23.41 -53.04 45.88
N ALA A 53 23.74 -53.74 46.96
CA ALA A 53 22.83 -53.97 48.06
C ALA A 53 22.37 -52.66 48.73
N ARG A 54 23.08 -51.53 48.59
CA ARG A 54 22.62 -50.25 49.17
C ARG A 54 21.52 -49.54 48.34
N LEU A 55 21.24 -50.00 47.12
CA LEU A 55 20.27 -49.35 46.24
C LEU A 55 18.83 -49.56 46.72
N ASP A 56 17.98 -48.59 46.41
CA ASP A 56 16.53 -48.71 46.58
C ASP A 56 16.00 -49.95 45.81
N PRO A 57 15.10 -50.78 46.40
CA PRO A 57 14.64 -52.02 45.79
C PRO A 57 14.12 -51.87 44.35
N ARG A 58 13.43 -50.77 44.03
CA ARG A 58 12.91 -50.55 42.67
C ARG A 58 14.02 -50.17 41.70
N LEU A 59 14.93 -49.29 42.10
CA LEU A 59 16.08 -48.92 41.28
C LEU A 59 17.00 -50.12 41.07
N PHE A 60 17.18 -50.93 42.10
CA PHE A 60 17.92 -52.18 42.08
C PHE A 60 17.36 -53.13 41.01
N CYS A 61 16.06 -53.44 41.05
CA CYS A 61 15.43 -54.33 40.07
C CYS A 61 15.56 -53.78 38.63
N LYS A 62 15.39 -52.47 38.44
CA LYS A 62 15.58 -51.83 37.12
C LYS A 62 17.00 -52.00 36.59
N ALA A 63 18.00 -51.80 37.45
CA ALA A 63 19.39 -51.91 37.06
C ALA A 63 19.75 -53.37 36.73
N LEU A 64 19.29 -54.31 37.55
CA LEU A 64 19.52 -55.75 37.39
C LEU A 64 18.92 -56.27 36.08
N PHE A 65 17.66 -55.95 35.80
CA PHE A 65 16.97 -56.46 34.61
C PHE A 65 17.58 -55.91 33.33
N LYS A 66 18.06 -54.66 33.37
CA LYS A 66 18.77 -54.06 32.24
C LYS A 66 20.12 -54.72 31.98
N ALA A 67 20.83 -55.15 33.03
CA ALA A 67 22.10 -55.85 32.91
C ALA A 67 21.94 -57.29 32.41
N LEU A 68 20.83 -57.94 32.75
CA LEU A 68 20.42 -59.25 32.23
C LEU A 68 19.88 -59.19 30.80
N ASN A 69 19.73 -58.00 30.23
CA ASN A 69 19.17 -57.77 28.91
C ASN A 69 17.77 -58.37 28.71
N LEU A 70 16.96 -58.40 29.79
CA LEU A 70 15.55 -58.76 29.68
C LEU A 70 14.81 -57.70 28.87
N HIS A 71 13.95 -58.14 27.94
CA HIS A 71 13.18 -57.23 27.11
C HIS A 71 11.95 -56.68 27.85
N ASP A 72 11.53 -55.46 27.54
CA ASP A 72 10.34 -54.84 28.12
C ASP A 72 9.03 -55.59 27.77
N THR A 73 9.07 -56.58 26.88
CA THR A 73 7.96 -57.48 26.53
C THR A 73 7.78 -58.60 27.56
N ASP A 74 8.87 -58.98 28.24
CA ASP A 74 8.95 -60.12 29.14
C ASP A 74 8.53 -59.77 30.57
N PHE A 75 8.69 -58.50 30.93
CA PHE A 75 8.29 -57.98 32.23
C PHE A 75 7.78 -56.54 32.14
N LYS A 76 7.02 -56.11 33.15
CA LYS A 76 6.62 -54.71 33.34
C LYS A 76 6.84 -54.27 34.78
N PHE A 77 7.33 -53.05 34.94
CA PHE A 77 7.47 -52.40 36.25
C PHE A 77 6.18 -51.68 36.62
N GLY A 78 5.52 -52.15 37.68
CA GLY A 78 4.46 -51.41 38.34
C GLY A 78 4.98 -50.32 39.29
N LEU A 79 4.08 -49.84 40.14
CA LEU A 79 4.42 -48.91 41.23
C LEU A 79 5.18 -49.62 42.35
N THR A 80 4.72 -50.81 42.75
CA THR A 80 5.24 -51.59 43.91
C THR A 80 5.71 -53.00 43.56
N LYS A 81 5.33 -53.52 42.39
CA LYS A 81 5.58 -54.89 41.96
C LYS A 81 6.20 -54.95 40.56
N VAL A 82 6.91 -56.04 40.31
CA VAL A 82 7.33 -56.48 38.98
C VAL A 82 6.37 -57.55 38.49
N PHE A 83 5.97 -57.45 37.22
CA PHE A 83 5.06 -58.36 36.55
C PHE A 83 5.85 -59.11 35.47
N PHE A 84 5.81 -60.43 35.44
CA PHE A 84 6.53 -61.26 34.48
C PHE A 84 5.55 -62.06 33.61
N ARG A 85 5.92 -62.26 32.36
CA ARG A 85 5.28 -63.22 31.45
C ARG A 85 5.46 -64.65 31.97
N PRO A 86 4.62 -65.60 31.51
CA PRO A 86 4.79 -67.02 31.85
C PRO A 86 6.22 -67.50 31.57
N GLY A 87 6.81 -68.29 32.49
CA GLY A 87 8.17 -68.84 32.37
C GLY A 87 9.32 -67.85 32.63
N LYS A 88 9.13 -66.55 32.38
CA LYS A 88 10.21 -65.54 32.47
C LYS A 88 10.79 -65.33 33.87
N PHE A 89 9.97 -65.46 34.91
CA PHE A 89 10.47 -65.41 36.28
C PHE A 89 11.41 -66.58 36.60
N ALA A 90 11.08 -67.80 36.13
CA ALA A 90 11.90 -68.99 36.36
C ALA A 90 13.22 -68.90 35.59
N GLU A 91 13.20 -68.46 34.33
CA GLU A 91 14.41 -68.16 33.55
C GLU A 91 15.31 -67.15 34.29
N PHE A 92 14.72 -66.07 34.80
CA PHE A 92 15.42 -65.06 35.59
C PHE A 92 16.04 -65.63 36.88
N ASP A 93 15.30 -66.44 37.65
CA ASP A 93 15.78 -67.02 38.90
C ASP A 93 16.95 -67.99 38.68
N VAL A 94 16.90 -68.79 37.61
CA VAL A 94 17.99 -69.67 37.20
C VAL A 94 19.25 -68.87 36.87
N ILE A 95 19.13 -67.77 36.12
CA ILE A 95 20.27 -66.92 35.79
C ILE A 95 20.86 -66.28 37.05
N MET A 96 20.03 -65.85 38.00
CA MET A 96 20.48 -65.24 39.25
C MET A 96 21.19 -66.22 40.19
N LYS A 97 20.82 -67.51 40.13
CA LYS A 97 21.45 -68.60 40.90
C LYS A 97 22.62 -69.27 40.16
N SER A 98 22.95 -68.82 38.95
CA SER A 98 24.05 -69.35 38.14
C SER A 98 25.43 -68.95 38.69
N ASP A 99 26.49 -69.54 38.12
CA ASP A 99 27.87 -69.46 38.62
C ASP A 99 28.32 -68.05 39.07
N PRO A 100 29.12 -67.94 40.16
CA PRO A 100 29.65 -66.67 40.66
C PRO A 100 30.37 -65.80 39.62
N LYS A 101 30.93 -66.42 38.57
CA LYS A 101 31.59 -65.73 37.44
C LYS A 101 30.59 -64.96 36.57
N ASN A 102 29.44 -65.54 36.25
CA ASN A 102 28.40 -64.88 35.45
C ASN A 102 27.80 -63.69 36.21
N LEU A 103 27.63 -63.85 37.52
CA LEU A 103 27.15 -62.80 38.40
C LEU A 103 28.11 -61.61 38.48
N ALA A 104 29.42 -61.84 38.51
CA ALA A 104 30.43 -60.76 38.49
C ALA A 104 30.37 -59.92 37.20
N VAL A 105 30.17 -60.56 36.04
CA VAL A 105 29.97 -59.86 34.76
C VAL A 105 28.68 -59.03 34.80
N LEU A 106 27.61 -59.59 35.37
CA LEU A 106 26.33 -58.90 35.51
C LEU A 106 26.46 -57.63 36.36
N ILE A 107 27.08 -57.74 37.54
CA ILE A 107 27.36 -56.64 38.45
C ILE A 107 28.14 -55.52 37.74
N SER A 108 29.12 -55.87 36.92
CA SER A 108 29.94 -54.90 36.17
C SER A 108 29.09 -54.10 35.17
N LYS A 109 28.18 -54.76 34.45
CA LYS A 109 27.20 -54.10 33.56
C LYS A 109 26.25 -53.18 34.34
N VAL A 110 25.75 -53.63 35.51
CA VAL A 110 24.90 -52.81 36.39
C VAL A 110 25.63 -51.54 36.82
N LYS A 111 26.89 -51.65 37.28
CA LYS A 111 27.70 -50.51 37.72
C LYS A 111 27.91 -49.49 36.60
N GLN A 112 28.27 -49.95 35.41
CA GLN A 112 28.45 -49.08 34.23
C GLN A 112 27.14 -48.35 33.90
N TRP A 113 26.02 -49.06 33.87
CA TRP A 113 24.71 -48.47 33.60
C TRP A 113 24.30 -47.44 34.66
N LEU A 114 24.55 -47.70 35.94
CA LEU A 114 24.27 -46.77 37.03
C LEU A 114 25.08 -45.48 36.90
N LEU A 115 26.38 -45.59 36.58
CA LEU A 115 27.25 -44.44 36.36
C LEU A 115 26.74 -43.59 35.20
N TRP A 116 26.43 -44.21 34.06
CA TRP A 116 25.86 -43.55 32.89
C TRP A 116 24.53 -42.86 33.20
N THR A 117 23.65 -43.53 33.94
CA THR A 117 22.33 -42.99 34.29
C THR A 117 22.44 -41.81 35.26
N ARG A 118 23.32 -41.89 36.25
CA ARG A 118 23.60 -40.79 37.19
C ARG A 118 24.21 -39.59 36.48
N TRP A 119 25.16 -39.82 35.56
CA TRP A 119 25.77 -38.76 34.77
C TRP A 119 24.75 -38.05 33.88
N LYS A 120 23.92 -38.80 33.15
CA LYS A 120 22.81 -38.23 32.37
C LYS A 120 21.86 -37.43 33.26
N LYS A 121 21.48 -37.94 34.44
CA LYS A 121 20.61 -37.21 35.38
C LYS A 121 21.23 -35.88 35.82
N ALA A 122 22.54 -35.84 36.09
CA ALA A 122 23.26 -34.61 36.42
C ALA A 122 23.23 -33.61 35.26
N GLN A 123 23.52 -34.07 34.03
CA GLN A 123 23.45 -33.23 32.82
C GLN A 123 22.04 -32.63 32.61
N TRP A 124 20.99 -33.45 32.73
CA TRP A 124 19.60 -32.98 32.61
C TRP A 124 19.21 -32.00 33.71
N CYS A 125 19.70 -32.20 34.94
CA CYS A 125 19.48 -31.28 36.05
C CYS A 125 20.10 -29.91 35.73
N VAL A 126 21.38 -29.87 35.33
CA VAL A 126 22.07 -28.63 34.95
C VAL A 126 21.34 -27.93 33.80
N LEU A 127 20.97 -28.67 32.76
CA LEU A 127 20.21 -28.12 31.63
C LEU A 127 18.87 -27.53 32.07
N SER A 128 18.17 -28.18 32.99
CA SER A 128 16.88 -27.71 33.52
C SER A 128 17.04 -26.40 34.31
N VAL A 129 18.09 -26.28 35.13
CA VAL A 129 18.42 -25.05 35.86
C VAL A 129 18.76 -23.90 34.90
N ILE A 130 19.58 -24.16 33.88
CA ILE A 130 19.91 -23.16 32.85
C ILE A 130 18.65 -22.70 32.10
N LYS A 131 17.80 -23.64 31.68
CA LYS A 131 16.53 -23.33 31.00
C LYS A 131 15.61 -22.48 31.89
N LEU A 132 15.51 -22.81 33.18
CA LEU A 132 14.70 -22.05 34.13
C LEU A 132 15.24 -20.63 34.32
N ARG A 133 16.55 -20.46 34.51
CA ARG A 133 17.20 -19.15 34.58
C ARG A 133 16.89 -18.30 33.36
N ASN A 134 17.08 -18.85 32.17
CA ASN A 134 16.82 -18.13 30.91
C ASN A 134 15.34 -17.77 30.76
N LYS A 135 14.42 -18.66 31.18
CA LYS A 135 12.98 -18.38 31.19
C LYS A 135 12.60 -17.24 32.14
N ILE A 136 13.23 -17.15 33.30
CA ILE A 136 13.03 -16.03 34.25
C ILE A 136 13.52 -14.72 33.65
N LEU A 137 14.72 -14.71 33.06
CA LEU A 137 15.27 -13.52 32.40
C LEU A 137 14.39 -13.04 31.24
N TYR A 138 13.93 -13.96 30.39
CA TYR A 138 12.99 -13.66 29.31
C TYR A 138 11.69 -13.06 29.83
N ARG A 139 11.07 -13.68 30.85
CA ARG A 139 9.83 -13.17 31.47
C ARG A 139 10.01 -11.78 32.07
N ARG A 140 11.16 -11.51 32.69
CA ARG A 140 11.49 -10.18 33.20
C ARG A 140 11.52 -9.13 32.08
N GLN A 141 12.13 -9.45 30.94
CA GLN A 141 12.14 -8.54 29.77
C GLN A 141 10.73 -8.25 29.27
N CYS A 142 9.91 -9.28 29.08
CA CYS A 142 8.51 -9.11 28.68
C CYS A 142 7.71 -8.26 29.69
N LEU A 143 7.95 -8.44 30.99
CA LEU A 143 7.29 -7.64 32.03
C LEU A 143 7.68 -6.16 31.92
N VAL A 144 8.96 -5.85 31.69
CA VAL A 144 9.44 -4.48 31.49
C VAL A 144 8.79 -3.87 30.25
N ASP A 145 8.70 -4.61 29.16
CA ASP A 145 8.02 -4.13 27.95
C ASP A 145 6.55 -3.82 28.23
N ILE A 146 5.81 -4.71 28.89
CA ILE A 146 4.41 -4.48 29.25
C ILE A 146 4.29 -3.23 30.14
N GLN A 147 5.09 -3.14 31.21
CA GLN A 147 5.07 -2.01 32.13
C GLN A 147 5.40 -0.70 31.42
N ARG A 148 6.36 -0.68 30.49
CA ARG A 148 6.70 0.50 29.69
C ARG A 148 5.50 0.97 28.87
N HIS A 149 4.86 0.06 28.13
CA HIS A 149 3.73 0.42 27.27
C HIS A 149 2.52 0.88 28.08
N VAL A 150 2.22 0.22 29.20
CA VAL A 150 1.10 0.62 30.08
C VAL A 150 1.37 1.99 30.70
N ARG A 151 2.57 2.22 31.26
CA ARG A 151 2.94 3.54 31.82
C ARG A 151 2.87 4.64 30.76
N MET A 152 3.40 4.38 29.57
CA MET A 152 3.32 5.30 28.44
C MET A 152 1.86 5.59 28.06
N HIS A 153 1.01 4.57 27.93
CA HIS A 153 -0.40 4.73 27.58
C HIS A 153 -1.18 5.56 28.61
N LEU A 154 -0.93 5.35 29.91
CA LEU A 154 -1.57 6.13 30.97
C LEU A 154 -1.17 7.61 30.91
N VAL A 155 0.12 7.89 30.69
CA VAL A 155 0.63 9.26 30.49
C VAL A 155 0.03 9.86 29.22
N TYR A 156 0.03 9.13 28.11
CA TYR A 156 -0.57 9.56 26.85
C TYR A 156 -2.04 9.90 27.04
N LYS A 157 -2.84 9.04 27.68
CA LYS A 157 -4.27 9.28 27.94
C LYS A 157 -4.49 10.54 28.79
N ARG A 158 -3.63 10.79 29.79
CA ARG A 158 -3.70 11.96 30.65
C ARG A 158 -3.38 13.27 29.92
N TYR A 159 -2.35 13.28 29.07
CA TYR A 159 -1.86 14.52 28.43
C TYR A 159 -2.34 14.71 26.98
N ALA A 160 -2.84 13.68 26.30
CA ALA A 160 -3.25 13.77 24.89
C ALA A 160 -4.35 14.81 24.62
N PRO A 161 -5.40 14.98 25.45
CA PRO A 161 -6.39 16.04 25.21
C PRO A 161 -5.75 17.44 25.24
N ARG A 162 -4.86 17.67 26.20
CA ARG A 162 -4.12 18.92 26.38
C ARG A 162 -3.17 19.21 25.21
N ILE A 163 -2.37 18.22 24.79
CA ILE A 163 -1.46 18.38 23.65
C ILE A 163 -2.23 18.61 22.35
N ARG A 164 -3.31 17.86 22.11
CA ARG A 164 -4.17 18.07 20.92
C ARG A 164 -4.82 19.45 20.93
N GLY A 165 -5.33 19.89 22.07
CA GLY A 165 -5.86 21.25 22.24
C GLY A 165 -4.81 22.32 21.96
N LEU A 166 -3.59 22.17 22.49
CA LEU A 166 -2.49 23.10 22.26
C LEU A 166 -2.12 23.18 20.76
N VAL A 167 -2.09 22.05 20.05
CA VAL A 167 -1.85 22.03 18.60
C VAL A 167 -2.95 22.77 17.84
N LYS A 168 -4.23 22.56 18.20
CA LYS A 168 -5.36 23.28 17.59
C LYS A 168 -5.24 24.80 17.81
N VAL A 169 -4.98 25.23 19.05
CA VAL A 169 -4.88 26.66 19.40
C VAL A 169 -3.67 27.32 18.72
N LYS A 170 -2.54 26.62 18.60
CA LYS A 170 -1.38 27.10 17.82
C LYS A 170 -1.70 27.29 16.34
N ALA A 171 -2.53 26.42 15.75
CA ALA A 171 -2.98 26.62 14.37
C ALA A 171 -3.84 27.91 14.23
N LEU A 172 -4.67 28.23 15.23
CA LEU A 172 -5.40 29.52 15.25
C LEU A 172 -4.43 30.70 15.37
N HIS A 173 -3.38 30.58 16.17
CA HIS A 173 -2.36 31.62 16.27
C HIS A 173 -1.71 31.90 14.91
N GLU A 174 -1.41 30.87 14.12
CA GLU A 174 -0.90 31.02 12.74
C GLU A 174 -1.91 31.66 11.79
N GLN A 175 -3.20 31.31 11.88
CA GLN A 175 -4.27 31.94 11.09
C GLN A 175 -4.39 33.44 11.39
N VAL A 176 -4.36 33.82 12.66
CA VAL A 176 -4.41 35.23 13.08
C VAL A 176 -3.16 35.98 12.61
N ALA A 177 -1.98 35.36 12.65
CA ALA A 177 -0.76 35.96 12.09
C ALA A 177 -0.87 36.21 10.56
N SER A 178 -1.59 35.36 9.83
CA SER A 178 -1.91 35.60 8.41
C SER A 178 -2.87 36.78 8.24
N MET A 179 -3.89 36.88 9.09
CA MET A 179 -4.80 38.04 9.11
C MET A 179 -4.06 39.34 9.41
N GLU A 180 -3.10 39.35 10.35
CA GLU A 180 -2.25 40.52 10.64
C GLU A 180 -1.49 40.99 9.38
N LYS A 181 -0.98 40.07 8.56
CA LYS A 181 -0.30 40.41 7.30
C LYS A 181 -1.25 41.06 6.29
N ILE A 182 -2.47 40.52 6.14
CA ILE A 182 -3.49 41.08 5.23
C ILE A 182 -3.88 42.49 5.68
N VAL A 183 -4.12 42.69 6.98
CA VAL A 183 -4.41 44.02 7.54
C VAL A 183 -3.23 44.98 7.34
N GLY A 184 -2.00 44.48 7.37
CA GLY A 184 -0.80 45.26 7.04
C GLY A 184 -0.84 45.90 5.65
N GLN A 185 -1.46 45.23 4.67
CA GLN A 185 -1.57 45.66 3.27
C GLN A 185 -2.77 46.57 2.98
N MET A 186 -3.69 46.74 3.93
CA MET A 186 -4.88 47.60 3.75
C MET A 186 -4.52 49.09 3.75
N LYS A 187 -5.27 49.88 2.96
CA LYS A 187 -5.11 51.35 2.86
C LYS A 187 -6.09 52.13 3.76
N PHE A 188 -7.30 51.62 3.97
CA PHE A 188 -8.37 52.26 4.74
C PHE A 188 -8.81 51.39 5.92
N ASN A 189 -9.37 51.99 6.98
CA ASN A 189 -9.85 51.31 8.20
C ASN A 189 -8.81 50.42 8.94
N LYS A 190 -7.52 50.60 8.65
CA LYS A 190 -6.41 49.75 9.13
C LYS A 190 -6.32 49.68 10.65
N GLU A 191 -6.40 50.81 11.35
CA GLU A 191 -6.22 50.84 12.82
C GLU A 191 -7.30 50.08 13.58
N GLN A 192 -8.56 50.17 13.15
CA GLN A 192 -9.67 49.52 13.83
C GLN A 192 -9.59 48.00 13.69
N VAL A 193 -9.33 47.52 12.47
CA VAL A 193 -9.19 46.09 12.20
C VAL A 193 -7.90 45.54 12.83
N TYR A 194 -6.81 46.31 12.83
CA TYR A 194 -5.57 45.91 13.47
C TYR A 194 -5.74 45.73 14.99
N LYS A 195 -6.43 46.65 15.68
CA LYS A 195 -6.74 46.50 17.11
C LYS A 195 -7.55 45.23 17.40
N GLN A 196 -8.51 44.89 16.54
CA GLN A 196 -9.32 43.68 16.70
C GLN A 196 -8.51 42.40 16.51
N VAL A 197 -7.66 42.35 15.49
CA VAL A 197 -6.76 41.20 15.26
C VAL A 197 -5.73 41.06 16.39
N GLN A 198 -5.19 42.17 16.91
CA GLN A 198 -4.31 42.15 18.09
C GLN A 198 -5.02 41.60 19.34
N GLN A 199 -6.28 41.98 19.58
CA GLN A 199 -7.07 41.44 20.68
C GLN A 199 -7.30 39.92 20.55
N LEU A 200 -7.57 39.43 19.34
CA LEU A 200 -7.68 37.99 19.08
C LEU A 200 -6.36 37.28 19.38
N ARG A 201 -5.23 37.84 18.94
CA ARG A 201 -3.91 37.27 19.19
C ARG A 201 -3.60 37.17 20.69
N GLN A 202 -3.86 38.24 21.45
CA GLN A 202 -3.67 38.24 22.90
C GLN A 202 -4.52 37.18 23.60
N ARG A 203 -5.79 37.00 23.19
CA ARG A 203 -6.66 35.94 23.74
C ARG A 203 -6.15 34.54 23.43
N ILE A 204 -5.62 34.32 22.23
CA ILE A 204 -5.00 33.04 21.85
C ILE A 204 -3.75 32.78 22.68
N ASP A 205 -2.88 33.78 22.87
CA ASP A 205 -1.66 33.67 23.68
C ASP A 205 -1.98 33.40 25.16
N GLN A 206 -3.04 34.03 25.69
CA GLN A 206 -3.56 33.73 27.03
C GLN A 206 -4.00 32.27 27.14
N LEU A 207 -4.80 31.78 26.18
CA LEU A 207 -5.24 30.39 26.19
C LEU A 207 -4.06 29.41 26.05
N ILE A 208 -3.05 29.73 25.25
CA ILE A 208 -1.80 28.93 25.14
C ILE A 208 -1.10 28.87 26.49
N ASN A 209 -0.96 29.99 27.19
CA ASN A 209 -0.34 30.05 28.50
C ASN A 209 -1.15 29.30 29.57
N GLU A 210 -2.48 29.40 29.56
CA GLU A 210 -3.36 28.65 30.45
C GLU A 210 -3.25 27.14 30.24
N ILE A 211 -3.27 26.69 28.98
CA ILE A 211 -3.08 25.28 28.64
C ILE A 211 -1.67 24.83 29.00
N THR A 212 -0.66 25.71 29.02
CA THR A 212 0.74 25.34 29.33
C THR A 212 1.04 25.31 30.83
N ASN A 213 0.42 26.17 31.62
CA ASN A 213 0.75 26.30 33.05
C ASN A 213 -0.27 25.63 33.98
N THR A 214 -1.53 25.50 33.54
CA THR A 214 -2.63 25.00 34.38
C THR A 214 -3.13 23.65 33.89
N SER A 215 -3.56 22.77 34.80
CA SER A 215 -4.24 21.52 34.44
C SER A 215 -5.70 21.79 34.10
N VAL A 216 -5.95 22.20 32.87
CA VAL A 216 -7.28 22.56 32.36
C VAL A 216 -8.02 21.32 31.82
N ASN A 217 -9.33 21.24 32.04
CA ASN A 217 -10.19 20.16 31.54
C ASN A 217 -10.32 20.20 30.01
N SER A 218 -10.44 19.04 29.36
CA SER A 218 -10.58 18.95 27.89
C SER A 218 -11.78 19.74 27.36
N THR A 219 -12.91 19.70 28.07
CA THR A 219 -14.13 20.41 27.68
C THR A 219 -13.94 21.92 27.70
N HIS A 220 -13.21 22.45 28.68
CA HIS A 220 -12.89 23.87 28.74
C HIS A 220 -12.00 24.29 27.57
N ILE A 221 -11.01 23.48 27.20
CA ILE A 221 -10.14 23.74 26.05
C ILE A 221 -10.95 23.75 24.75
N ASP A 222 -11.83 22.76 24.55
CA ASP A 222 -12.64 22.67 23.34
C ASP A 222 -13.66 23.82 23.25
N ASN A 223 -14.29 24.23 24.37
CA ASN A 223 -15.19 25.38 24.40
C ASN A 223 -14.46 26.69 24.09
N ALA A 224 -13.34 26.97 24.78
CA ALA A 224 -12.53 28.17 24.54
C ALA A 224 -11.98 28.22 23.10
N TYR A 225 -11.62 27.06 22.53
CA TYR A 225 -11.25 26.93 21.13
C TYR A 225 -12.40 27.28 20.20
N ASN A 226 -13.60 26.73 20.41
CA ASN A 226 -14.78 27.00 19.58
C ASN A 226 -15.20 28.47 19.64
N ASP A 227 -15.08 29.11 20.80
CA ASP A 227 -15.35 30.53 20.99
C ASP A 227 -14.34 31.40 20.22
N LEU A 228 -13.06 31.01 20.22
CA LEU A 228 -12.01 31.68 19.44
C LEU A 228 -12.21 31.48 17.94
N VAL A 229 -12.53 30.27 17.48
CA VAL A 229 -12.87 30.00 16.07
C VAL A 229 -14.02 30.87 15.62
N SER A 230 -15.11 30.92 16.39
CA SER A 230 -16.28 31.75 16.07
C SER A 230 -15.94 33.24 16.00
N SER A 231 -15.04 33.69 16.89
CA SER A 231 -14.55 35.07 16.89
C SER A 231 -13.66 35.36 15.68
N ILE A 232 -12.73 34.46 15.34
CA ILE A 232 -11.86 34.57 14.15
C ILE A 232 -12.70 34.58 12.88
N ASP A 233 -13.67 33.67 12.72
CA ASP A 233 -14.54 33.62 11.55
C ASP A 233 -15.37 34.89 11.39
N ARG A 234 -15.84 35.47 12.49
CA ARG A 234 -16.56 36.74 12.47
C ARG A 234 -15.65 37.87 12.00
N GLU A 235 -14.46 38.01 12.58
CA GLU A 235 -13.51 39.05 12.18
C GLU A 235 -12.98 38.82 10.76
N PHE A 236 -12.83 37.58 10.31
CA PHE A 236 -12.43 37.24 8.94
C PHE A 236 -13.52 37.58 7.93
N ARG A 237 -14.80 37.32 8.24
CA ARG A 237 -15.94 37.78 7.41
C ARG A 237 -15.98 39.30 7.30
N ARG A 238 -15.76 39.99 8.43
CA ARG A 238 -15.68 41.45 8.45
C ARG A 238 -14.49 41.97 7.63
N LEU A 239 -13.32 41.34 7.77
CA LEU A 239 -12.12 41.67 6.99
C LEU A 239 -12.38 41.54 5.49
N LYS A 240 -13.06 40.47 5.06
CA LYS A 240 -13.47 40.29 3.66
C LYS A 240 -14.41 41.38 3.17
N GLN A 241 -15.39 41.79 3.98
CA GLN A 241 -16.29 42.89 3.63
C GLN A 241 -15.52 44.20 3.46
N VAL A 242 -14.59 44.52 4.38
CA VAL A 242 -13.76 45.73 4.28
C VAL A 242 -12.83 45.69 3.07
N LEU A 243 -12.29 44.53 2.69
CA LEU A 243 -11.50 44.38 1.47
C LEU A 243 -12.35 44.60 0.21
N ALA A 244 -13.55 44.04 0.14
CA ALA A 244 -14.44 44.24 -0.99
C ALA A 244 -14.88 45.71 -1.10
N GLU A 245 -15.18 46.38 0.02
CA GLU A 245 -15.44 47.82 0.04
C GLU A 245 -14.23 48.64 -0.43
N GLN A 246 -13.01 48.19 -0.11
CA GLN A 246 -11.80 48.83 -0.62
C GLN A 246 -11.66 48.63 -2.13
N GLU A 247 -11.89 47.43 -2.66
CA GLU A 247 -11.86 47.17 -4.11
C GLU A 247 -12.88 48.04 -4.85
N ILE A 248 -14.11 48.13 -4.33
CA ILE A 248 -15.15 49.00 -4.89
C ILE A 248 -14.72 50.47 -4.86
N LYS A 249 -14.17 50.97 -3.74
CA LYS A 249 -13.68 52.36 -3.65
C LYS A 249 -12.51 52.63 -4.59
N GLU A 250 -11.59 51.67 -4.73
CA GLU A 250 -10.48 51.79 -5.67
C GLU A 250 -10.96 51.76 -7.12
N GLU A 251 -11.98 50.97 -7.44
CA GLU A 251 -12.65 50.97 -8.75
C GLU A 251 -13.41 52.28 -9.00
N GLU A 252 -14.11 52.82 -8.00
CA GLU A 252 -14.78 54.12 -8.09
C GLU A 252 -13.79 55.27 -8.29
N GLU A 253 -12.64 55.25 -7.59
CA GLU A 253 -11.57 56.23 -7.81
C GLU A 253 -10.96 56.10 -9.21
N ARG A 254 -10.73 54.87 -9.68
CA ARG A 254 -10.28 54.62 -11.07
C ARG A 254 -11.30 55.11 -12.08
N LEU A 255 -12.59 54.83 -11.86
CA LEU A 255 -13.68 55.24 -12.74
C LEU A 255 -13.80 56.76 -12.77
N LYS A 256 -13.73 57.44 -11.61
CA LYS A 256 -13.69 58.92 -11.53
C LYS A 256 -12.47 59.49 -12.27
N LYS A 257 -11.31 58.83 -12.18
CA LYS A 257 -10.09 59.27 -12.86
C LYS A 257 -10.23 59.14 -14.39
N ILE A 258 -10.75 58.01 -14.87
CA ILE A 258 -11.08 57.78 -16.29
C ILE A 258 -12.14 58.78 -16.77
N GLN A 259 -13.16 59.05 -15.95
CA GLN A 259 -14.23 59.98 -16.30
C GLN A 259 -13.74 61.43 -16.39
N MET A 260 -12.85 61.85 -15.48
CA MET A 260 -12.20 63.15 -15.55
C MET A 260 -11.23 63.27 -16.75
N GLU A 261 -10.55 62.18 -17.13
CA GLU A 261 -9.75 62.13 -18.36
C GLU A 261 -10.61 62.23 -19.62
N LEU A 262 -11.73 61.50 -19.67
CA LEU A 262 -12.70 61.55 -20.78
C LEU A 262 -13.36 62.93 -20.89
N GLU A 263 -13.70 63.58 -19.77
CA GLU A 263 -14.22 64.95 -19.77
C GLU A 263 -13.18 65.97 -20.25
N ARG A 264 -11.90 65.80 -19.89
CA ARG A 264 -10.82 66.63 -20.45
C ARG A 264 -10.68 66.43 -21.95
N GLU A 265 -10.75 65.19 -22.45
CA GLU A 265 -10.73 64.91 -23.88
C GLU A 265 -11.94 65.50 -24.61
N LYS A 266 -13.15 65.33 -24.07
CA LYS A 266 -14.37 65.93 -24.64
C LYS A 266 -14.28 67.45 -24.68
N LYS A 267 -13.76 68.09 -23.64
CA LYS A 267 -13.58 69.55 -23.60
C LYS A 267 -12.54 70.03 -24.61
N LYS A 268 -11.47 69.26 -24.85
CA LYS A 268 -10.52 69.54 -25.93
C LYS A 268 -11.16 69.41 -27.31
N LYS A 269 -11.91 68.33 -27.56
CA LYS A 269 -12.63 68.12 -28.82
C LYS A 269 -13.67 69.22 -29.07
N LEU A 270 -14.44 69.61 -28.05
CA LEU A 270 -15.42 70.69 -28.17
C LEU A 270 -14.76 72.04 -28.45
N ALA A 271 -13.61 72.33 -27.82
CA ALA A 271 -12.85 73.54 -28.11
C ALA A 271 -12.24 73.53 -29.52
N GLU A 272 -11.81 72.37 -30.01
CA GLU A 272 -11.32 72.19 -31.38
C GLU A 272 -12.45 72.35 -32.41
N GLU A 273 -13.62 71.79 -32.14
CA GLU A 273 -14.82 71.94 -32.97
C GLU A 273 -15.31 73.39 -33.02
N GLN A 274 -15.32 74.09 -31.88
CA GLN A 274 -15.64 75.52 -31.81
C GLN A 274 -14.64 76.40 -32.58
N ARG A 275 -13.34 76.06 -32.56
CA ARG A 275 -12.34 76.76 -33.39
C ARG A 275 -12.57 76.54 -34.87
N LEU A 276 -12.89 75.30 -35.26
CA LEU A 276 -13.18 74.97 -36.66
C LEU A 276 -14.46 75.67 -37.17
N GLU A 277 -15.46 75.86 -36.29
CA GLU A 277 -16.69 76.57 -36.60
C GLU A 277 -16.47 78.09 -36.72
N GLN A 278 -15.64 78.67 -35.86
CA GLN A 278 -15.20 80.07 -35.98
C GLN A 278 -14.43 80.30 -37.29
N GLU A 279 -13.52 79.41 -37.67
CA GLU A 279 -12.81 79.48 -38.96
C GLU A 279 -13.77 79.36 -40.15
N LYS A 280 -14.79 78.51 -40.06
CA LYS A 280 -15.84 78.39 -41.10
C LYS A 280 -16.74 79.63 -41.17
N GLU A 281 -17.06 80.28 -40.07
CA GLU A 281 -17.81 81.54 -40.07
C GLU A 281 -16.99 82.71 -40.65
N GLU A 282 -15.71 82.82 -40.30
CA GLU A 282 -14.80 83.81 -40.90
C GLU A 282 -14.64 83.59 -42.41
N PHE A 283 -14.55 82.33 -42.86
CA PHE A 283 -14.52 81.99 -44.27
C PHE A 283 -15.82 82.38 -45.00
N ARG A 284 -16.98 82.16 -44.38
CA ARG A 284 -18.29 82.58 -44.93
C ARG A 284 -18.40 84.10 -45.07
N GLN A 285 -17.93 84.86 -44.07
CA GLN A 285 -17.94 86.33 -44.13
C GLN A 285 -17.00 86.88 -45.21
N ARG A 286 -15.79 86.30 -45.37
CA ARG A 286 -14.86 86.68 -46.45
C ARG A 286 -15.43 86.38 -47.84
N SER A 287 -16.14 85.27 -48.00
CA SER A 287 -16.79 84.91 -49.27
C SER A 287 -17.92 85.86 -49.65
N ALA A 288 -18.75 86.29 -48.68
CA ALA A 288 -19.85 87.24 -48.90
C ALA A 288 -19.36 88.66 -49.29
N ILE A 289 -18.21 89.10 -48.74
CA ILE A 289 -17.60 90.39 -49.09
C ILE A 289 -17.03 90.36 -50.52
N ALA A 290 -16.44 89.24 -50.94
CA ALA A 290 -15.91 89.07 -52.30
C ALA A 290 -17.01 88.99 -53.38
N GLN A 291 -18.21 88.49 -53.05
CA GLN A 291 -19.35 88.47 -53.99
C GLN A 291 -19.94 89.87 -54.22
N ARG A 292 -20.04 90.71 -53.19
CA ARG A 292 -20.52 92.11 -53.34
C ARG A 292 -19.57 92.99 -54.16
N GLN A 293 -18.25 92.78 -54.05
CA GLN A 293 -17.26 93.53 -54.84
C GLN A 293 -17.26 93.12 -56.34
N LYS A 294 -17.58 91.85 -56.63
CA LYS A 294 -17.73 91.35 -58.01
C LYS A 294 -18.99 91.87 -58.72
N GLU A 295 -20.06 92.19 -57.99
CA GLU A 295 -21.29 92.75 -58.56
C GLU A 295 -21.13 94.24 -58.92
N GLU A 296 -20.33 95.02 -58.16
CA GLU A 296 -20.02 96.42 -58.48
C GLU A 296 -19.01 96.60 -59.64
N GLU A 297 -18.04 95.70 -59.80
CA GLU A 297 -17.09 95.74 -60.93
C GLU A 297 -17.73 95.31 -62.28
N GLN A 298 -18.74 94.42 -62.25
CA GLN A 298 -19.45 93.95 -63.45
C GLN A 298 -20.43 94.98 -64.04
N PHE A 299 -20.80 96.02 -63.29
CA PHE A 299 -21.64 97.12 -63.78
C PHE A 299 -20.84 98.25 -64.44
N LYS A 300 -19.55 98.42 -64.09
CA LYS A 300 -18.65 99.41 -64.72
C LYS A 300 -17.91 98.90 -65.97
N GLY A 301 -17.74 97.58 -66.12
CA GLY A 301 -17.05 96.97 -67.27
C GLY A 301 -17.89 96.80 -68.55
N LYS A 302 -19.22 97.00 -68.49
CA LYS A 302 -20.12 96.82 -69.65
C LYS A 302 -20.26 98.06 -70.55
N LEU A 303 -19.73 99.23 -70.15
CA LEU A 303 -19.73 100.44 -70.99
C LEU A 303 -18.41 100.67 -71.77
N THR A 304 -17.32 99.97 -71.43
CA THR A 304 -15.98 100.19 -72.04
C THR A 304 -15.51 99.01 -72.90
N ALA A 305 -16.32 97.95 -73.03
CA ALA A 305 -15.98 96.73 -73.77
C ALA A 305 -16.52 96.71 -75.22
N GLU A 306 -17.26 97.73 -75.64
CA GLU A 306 -17.81 97.84 -77.01
C GLU A 306 -16.85 98.58 -77.97
N GLU A 307 -15.87 99.36 -77.48
CA GLU A 307 -14.93 100.13 -78.31
C GLU A 307 -13.56 99.44 -78.56
N THR A 308 -13.12 98.50 -77.72
CA THR A 308 -11.81 97.83 -77.87
C THR A 308 -11.83 96.51 -78.66
N LYS A 309 -13.00 96.14 -79.21
CA LYS A 309 -13.20 94.89 -79.98
C LYS A 309 -12.81 95.00 -81.46
N ARG A 310 -12.25 96.13 -81.91
CA ARG A 310 -11.94 96.39 -83.33
C ARG A 310 -10.46 96.55 -83.66
N GLN A 311 -9.54 96.39 -82.70
CA GLN A 311 -8.14 96.84 -82.88
C GLN A 311 -7.05 95.81 -82.55
N LYS A 312 -7.37 94.57 -82.17
CA LYS A 312 -6.37 93.51 -81.90
C LYS A 312 -6.65 92.20 -82.62
N GLU A 313 -7.06 92.31 -83.88
CA GLU A 313 -7.19 91.22 -84.86
C GLU A 313 -6.05 91.23 -85.90
N ARG A 314 -4.95 91.95 -85.63
CA ARG A 314 -3.79 92.06 -86.54
C ARG A 314 -2.49 92.11 -85.76
N GLN A 315 -2.08 90.95 -85.26
CA GLN A 315 -0.71 90.55 -84.89
C GLN A 315 -0.90 89.23 -84.11
N ALA A 316 -1.09 88.07 -84.76
CA ALA A 316 -0.15 87.50 -85.71
C ALA A 316 1.28 87.78 -85.22
N LYS A 317 2.05 86.80 -84.78
CA LYS A 317 2.14 85.43 -85.27
C LYS A 317 3.43 84.92 -84.61
N GLU A 318 3.58 83.59 -84.56
CA GLU A 318 4.88 82.91 -84.69
C GLU A 318 5.89 83.22 -83.55
N SER A 319 6.48 82.28 -82.86
CA SER A 319 6.94 80.94 -83.22
C SER A 319 7.67 80.43 -81.98
N ASP A 320 8.13 79.19 -82.05
CA ASP A 320 9.09 78.55 -81.15
C ASP A 320 8.35 77.88 -79.99
N GLU A 321 7.64 76.78 -80.27
CA GLU A 321 8.23 75.48 -80.67
C GLU A 321 9.37 75.08 -79.72
N GLU A 322 9.12 73.98 -79.00
CA GLU A 322 10.10 72.89 -79.00
C GLU A 322 11.44 73.17 -78.30
N ALA A 323 11.44 73.13 -76.96
CA ALA A 323 12.64 72.76 -76.22
C ALA A 323 12.31 72.08 -74.89
N HIS A 324 12.81 70.86 -74.76
CA HIS A 324 13.16 70.19 -73.50
C HIS A 324 12.18 69.17 -72.88
N LEU A 325 11.49 68.41 -73.73
CA LEU A 325 11.43 66.96 -73.50
C LEU A 325 12.74 66.38 -74.03
N ALA A 326 13.44 65.63 -73.18
CA ALA A 326 14.76 65.04 -73.41
C ALA A 326 15.95 66.00 -73.26
N GLU A 327 16.49 66.09 -72.04
CA GLU A 327 17.85 65.58 -71.85
C GLU A 327 18.13 65.37 -70.36
N VAL A 328 18.65 64.18 -70.04
CA VAL A 328 19.37 63.84 -68.81
C VAL A 328 18.49 63.78 -67.54
N ASN A 329 17.78 62.72 -67.17
CA ASN A 329 17.99 61.29 -67.40
C ASN A 329 19.45 60.84 -67.32
N GLU A 330 20.13 61.15 -66.22
CA GLU A 330 21.26 60.33 -65.77
C GLU A 330 21.54 60.57 -64.28
N ARG A 331 21.36 59.49 -63.50
CA ARG A 331 21.70 59.32 -62.07
C ARG A 331 20.70 59.98 -61.09
N GLU A 332 19.82 59.26 -60.39
CA GLU A 332 20.00 57.94 -59.77
C GLU A 332 18.70 57.12 -59.67
N ARG A 333 18.50 56.28 -60.69
CA ARG A 333 17.97 54.92 -60.57
C ARG A 333 19.04 54.01 -59.93
N ARG A 334 19.06 53.89 -58.61
CA ARG A 334 19.53 52.69 -57.88
C ARG A 334 18.77 52.68 -56.54
N ASP A 335 17.47 52.39 -56.55
CA ASP A 335 17.06 50.98 -56.47
C ASP A 335 15.73 50.72 -57.21
N TYR A 336 15.89 50.08 -58.36
CA TYR A 336 14.89 49.83 -59.41
C TYR A 336 14.23 48.44 -59.31
N ASP A 337 14.72 47.50 -58.51
CA ASP A 337 14.27 46.10 -58.67
C ASP A 337 13.55 45.56 -57.45
N LEU A 338 12.24 45.78 -57.42
CA LEU A 338 11.25 44.71 -57.42
C LEU A 338 9.87 45.37 -57.57
N ALA A 339 9.72 46.16 -58.63
CA ALA A 339 9.23 45.57 -59.86
C ALA A 339 7.99 44.71 -59.58
N ARG A 340 6.86 45.32 -59.93
CA ARG A 340 5.83 44.68 -60.75
C ARG A 340 4.77 43.93 -59.93
N ARG A 341 3.74 44.58 -59.41
CA ARG A 341 2.58 45.03 -60.21
C ARG A 341 2.73 44.70 -61.69
N LEU A 342 2.02 43.70 -62.18
CA LEU A 342 1.14 43.87 -63.34
C LEU A 342 0.62 42.49 -63.76
N ALA A 343 -0.64 42.26 -63.44
CA ALA A 343 -1.65 41.61 -64.28
C ALA A 343 -2.85 41.39 -63.35
N LEU A 344 -3.72 42.38 -63.24
CA LEU A 344 -4.97 42.41 -63.97
C LEU A 344 -5.91 41.29 -63.52
N GLU A 345 -6.95 41.72 -62.80
CA GLU A 345 -8.24 41.07 -62.68
C GLU A 345 -8.68 40.47 -64.03
N THR A 346 -9.21 39.25 -64.03
CA THR A 346 -10.59 38.90 -64.44
C THR A 346 -10.72 37.38 -64.57
N GLY A 347 -11.57 36.78 -63.71
CA GLY A 347 -12.55 35.72 -64.05
C GLY A 347 -12.11 34.29 -64.41
N GLY A 348 -12.79 33.31 -63.80
CA GLY A 348 -13.27 32.12 -64.55
C GLY A 348 -12.73 30.73 -64.14
N GLU A 349 -13.59 29.99 -63.43
CA GLU A 349 -13.80 28.54 -63.26
C GLU A 349 -12.87 27.43 -63.85
N ALA A 350 -12.78 26.37 -63.00
CA ALA A 350 -12.75 24.91 -63.26
C ALA A 350 -11.52 24.26 -63.93
N ASP A 351 -10.80 23.38 -63.19
CA ASP A 351 -10.98 21.91 -63.32
C ASP A 351 -10.27 21.09 -62.19
N LEU A 352 -10.85 19.94 -61.88
CA LEU A 352 -10.46 18.86 -60.94
C LEU A 352 -9.61 17.80 -61.70
N PRO A 353 -8.85 16.85 -61.08
CA PRO A 353 -9.45 15.75 -60.28
C PRO A 353 -8.59 15.02 -59.20
N HIS A 354 -9.32 14.37 -58.27
CA HIS A 354 -9.08 13.05 -57.63
C HIS A 354 -7.73 12.72 -56.91
N LEU A 355 -7.77 12.43 -55.60
CA LEU A 355 -8.07 11.08 -55.05
C LEU A 355 -8.09 11.03 -53.50
N GLN A 356 -9.01 10.20 -53.01
CA GLN A 356 -9.31 9.76 -51.66
C GLN A 356 -8.07 9.21 -50.88
N ARG A 357 -8.03 9.13 -49.54
CA ARG A 357 -8.94 8.31 -48.73
C ARG A 357 -8.81 8.53 -47.21
N ARG A 358 -9.98 8.66 -46.59
CA ARG A 358 -10.32 8.58 -45.16
C ARG A 358 -9.64 7.44 -44.39
N ARG A 359 -9.40 7.68 -43.09
CA ARG A 359 -9.66 6.70 -42.01
C ARG A 359 -10.56 7.31 -40.93
N ARG A 360 -11.48 6.48 -40.45
CA ARG A 360 -12.68 6.78 -39.65
C ARG A 360 -12.35 7.06 -38.18
N PRO A 361 -13.16 7.87 -37.47
CA PRO A 361 -13.28 7.76 -36.03
C PRO A 361 -14.23 6.62 -35.69
N THR A 362 -13.85 5.75 -34.75
CA THR A 362 -14.76 4.76 -34.18
C THR A 362 -14.65 4.77 -32.67
N VAL A 363 -15.76 5.17 -32.04
CA VAL A 363 -16.31 4.72 -30.75
C VAL A 363 -15.74 5.37 -29.47
N ASN A 364 -16.47 6.39 -29.01
CA ASN A 364 -16.74 6.82 -27.63
C ASN A 364 -15.68 6.56 -26.54
N GLN A 365 -14.87 7.57 -26.24
CA GLN A 365 -14.38 7.84 -24.89
C GLN A 365 -14.80 9.28 -24.54
N LYS A 366 -15.82 9.43 -23.70
CA LYS A 366 -16.41 10.74 -23.37
C LYS A 366 -15.55 11.59 -22.43
N HIS A 367 -14.50 11.05 -21.82
CA HIS A 367 -13.71 11.73 -20.79
C HIS A 367 -12.21 11.47 -20.93
N ASP A 368 -11.43 12.47 -21.33
CA ASP A 368 -9.95 12.44 -21.30
C ASP A 368 -9.46 12.87 -19.90
N LEU A 369 -9.21 11.88 -19.02
CA LEU A 369 -8.82 12.09 -17.63
C LEU A 369 -7.29 12.06 -17.42
N SER A 370 -6.50 12.00 -18.50
CA SER A 370 -5.04 11.86 -18.46
C SER A 370 -4.33 13.00 -17.72
N LYS A 371 -4.91 14.20 -17.71
CA LYS A 371 -4.35 15.42 -17.10
C LYS A 371 -4.80 15.67 -15.66
N HIS A 372 -5.74 14.90 -15.12
CA HIS A 372 -6.25 15.12 -13.77
C HIS A 372 -5.30 14.59 -12.70
N THR A 373 -5.16 15.33 -11.60
CA THR A 373 -4.32 14.93 -10.46
C THR A 373 -4.99 13.83 -9.64
N TYR A 374 -4.19 13.09 -8.87
CA TYR A 374 -4.68 12.01 -8.01
C TYR A 374 -5.77 12.48 -7.01
N ALA A 375 -5.63 13.71 -6.48
CA ALA A 375 -6.64 14.32 -5.61
C ALA A 375 -7.95 14.61 -6.37
N GLN A 376 -7.86 15.16 -7.59
CA GLN A 376 -9.03 15.46 -8.42
C GLN A 376 -9.79 14.19 -8.83
N LEU A 377 -9.09 13.11 -9.19
CA LEU A 377 -9.73 11.81 -9.50
C LEU A 377 -10.44 11.22 -8.27
N ARG A 378 -9.85 11.33 -7.09
CA ARG A 378 -10.45 10.88 -5.83
C ARG A 378 -11.70 11.70 -5.48
N ASP A 379 -11.64 13.01 -5.66
CA ASP A 379 -12.77 13.90 -5.35
C ASP A 379 -13.92 13.66 -6.33
N LEU A 380 -13.64 13.54 -7.64
CA LEU A 380 -14.63 13.17 -8.66
C LEU A 380 -15.33 11.83 -8.37
N ILE A 381 -14.60 10.81 -7.90
CA ILE A 381 -15.17 9.51 -7.53
C ILE A 381 -16.13 9.63 -6.33
N ASN A 382 -15.88 10.57 -5.42
CA ASN A 382 -16.68 10.75 -4.21
C ASN A 382 -17.81 11.76 -4.37
N THR A 383 -17.76 12.66 -5.36
CA THR A 383 -18.72 13.75 -5.53
C THR A 383 -19.62 13.64 -6.76
N SER A 384 -19.25 12.84 -7.77
CA SER A 384 -20.05 12.70 -8.99
C SER A 384 -21.06 11.54 -8.92
N CYS A 385 -22.21 11.71 -9.56
CA CYS A 385 -23.26 10.68 -9.70
C CYS A 385 -23.37 10.15 -11.15
N ASP A 386 -22.41 10.49 -12.02
CA ASP A 386 -22.37 10.03 -13.41
C ASP A 386 -21.65 8.68 -13.49
N LEU A 387 -22.40 7.63 -13.80
CA LEU A 387 -21.94 6.24 -13.81
C LEU A 387 -20.82 6.00 -14.84
N GLU A 388 -20.86 6.65 -16.01
CA GLU A 388 -19.84 6.48 -17.06
C GLU A 388 -18.54 7.21 -16.71
N LEU A 389 -18.63 8.36 -16.04
CA LEU A 389 -17.47 9.14 -15.57
C LEU A 389 -16.76 8.46 -14.39
N LEU A 390 -17.52 7.84 -13.48
CA LEU A 390 -16.99 7.07 -12.36
C LEU A 390 -16.20 5.83 -12.82
N GLU A 391 -16.69 5.13 -13.84
CA GLU A 391 -16.02 3.97 -14.43
C GLU A 391 -14.70 4.40 -15.11
N ALA A 392 -14.72 5.48 -15.90
CA ALA A 392 -13.52 6.06 -16.50
C ALA A 392 -12.49 6.56 -15.45
N CYS A 393 -12.95 7.12 -14.32
CA CYS A 393 -12.06 7.54 -13.22
C CYS A 393 -11.43 6.34 -12.50
N ARG A 394 -12.17 5.23 -12.34
CA ARG A 394 -11.65 3.98 -11.76
C ARG A 394 -10.62 3.31 -12.67
N GLU A 395 -10.87 3.26 -13.97
CA GLU A 395 -9.92 2.71 -14.94
C GLU A 395 -8.60 3.48 -14.96
N GLU A 396 -8.65 4.82 -14.99
CA GLU A 396 -7.45 5.67 -14.99
C GLU A 396 -6.70 5.60 -13.64
N PHE A 397 -7.41 5.44 -12.51
CA PHE A 397 -6.79 5.20 -11.21
C PHE A 397 -6.00 3.88 -11.18
N HIS A 398 -6.59 2.79 -11.69
CA HIS A 398 -5.92 1.48 -11.75
C HIS A 398 -4.76 1.46 -12.75
N ARG A 399 -4.87 2.16 -13.88
CA ARG A 399 -3.78 2.32 -14.84
C ARG A 399 -2.55 2.96 -14.18
N ARG A 400 -2.74 4.03 -13.40
CA ARG A 400 -1.66 4.72 -12.67
C ARG A 400 -1.08 3.87 -11.53
N LEU A 401 -1.92 3.10 -10.83
CA LEU A 401 -1.48 2.18 -9.78
C LEU A 401 -0.55 1.09 -10.36
N LYS A 402 -0.92 0.50 -11.51
CA LYS A 402 -0.10 -0.50 -12.22
C LYS A 402 1.26 0.07 -12.63
N VAL A 403 1.31 1.30 -13.14
CA VAL A 403 2.57 1.99 -13.48
C VAL A 403 3.42 2.24 -12.23
N TYR A 404 2.81 2.65 -11.12
CA TYR A 404 3.53 2.82 -9.85
C TYR A 404 4.11 1.50 -9.32
N HIS A 405 3.36 0.40 -9.38
CA HIS A 405 3.85 -0.92 -8.98
C HIS A 405 4.96 -1.44 -9.90
N ALA A 406 4.85 -1.23 -11.22
CA ALA A 406 5.89 -1.54 -12.19
C ALA A 406 7.17 -0.71 -11.98
N TRP A 407 7.03 0.58 -11.66
CA TRP A 407 8.15 1.46 -11.31
C TRP A 407 8.81 1.04 -9.98
N LYS A 408 8.00 0.73 -8.96
CA LYS A 408 8.47 0.30 -7.63
C LYS A 408 9.21 -1.04 -7.71
N SER A 409 8.74 -1.99 -8.52
CA SER A 409 9.39 -3.29 -8.70
C SER A 409 10.72 -3.17 -9.49
N LYS A 410 10.77 -2.31 -10.51
CA LYS A 410 12.00 -1.97 -11.24
C LYS A 410 13.04 -1.29 -10.34
N ASN A 411 12.63 -0.38 -9.47
CA ASN A 411 13.56 0.37 -8.61
C ASN A 411 13.98 -0.35 -7.32
N ARG A 412 13.23 -1.39 -6.91
CA ARG A 412 13.63 -2.25 -5.79
C ARG A 412 14.86 -3.13 -6.13
N LYS A 413 15.14 -3.36 -7.43
CA LYS A 413 16.34 -4.06 -7.91
C LYS A 413 17.62 -3.21 -7.91
N GLY A 414 17.54 -1.90 -7.66
CA GLY A 414 18.68 -0.97 -7.71
C GLY A 414 19.45 -0.75 -6.40
N LYS A 415 19.13 -1.46 -5.30
CA LYS A 415 19.90 -1.40 -4.05
C LYS A 415 20.61 -2.73 -3.78
N ASN A 416 21.71 -2.97 -4.50
CA ASN A 416 22.89 -3.77 -4.12
C ASN A 416 23.80 -3.96 -5.36
N PRO A 417 25.02 -3.39 -5.42
CA PRO A 417 25.97 -3.70 -6.49
C PRO A 417 27.06 -4.66 -5.99
N SER A 418 27.11 -5.88 -6.56
CA SER A 418 28.37 -6.63 -6.73
C SER A 418 28.16 -7.91 -7.57
N ALA A 419 28.68 -7.88 -8.81
CA ALA A 419 29.21 -8.99 -9.66
C ALA A 419 28.28 -10.18 -10.03
N LEU A 420 28.28 -10.78 -11.23
CA LEU A 420 28.81 -10.55 -12.59
C LEU A 420 28.16 -11.64 -13.50
N ASP A 421 28.13 -11.38 -14.81
CA ASP A 421 27.88 -12.27 -15.98
C ASP A 421 26.46 -12.54 -16.52
N ASP A 422 26.17 -11.81 -17.61
CA ASP A 422 25.65 -12.19 -18.94
C ASP A 422 24.71 -13.39 -19.15
N LYS A 423 23.51 -13.10 -19.70
CA LYS A 423 23.16 -13.33 -21.12
C LYS A 423 21.71 -12.94 -21.41
N MET A 424 21.50 -12.40 -22.62
CA MET A 424 20.22 -12.14 -23.30
C MET A 424 19.31 -13.37 -23.30
N ASP A 425 17.99 -13.15 -23.16
CA ASP A 425 16.98 -13.70 -24.08
C ASP A 425 15.65 -12.94 -23.92
N GLU A 426 14.97 -12.80 -25.07
CA GLU A 426 13.85 -11.94 -25.40
C GLU A 426 12.48 -12.41 -24.90
N ALA A 427 11.50 -11.49 -25.02
CA ALA A 427 10.05 -11.69 -25.10
C ALA A 427 9.31 -11.82 -23.74
N GLU A 428 8.15 -11.21 -23.48
CA GLU A 428 7.13 -10.61 -24.34
C GLU A 428 6.57 -9.34 -23.68
N GLU A 429 6.56 -8.22 -24.40
CA GLU A 429 5.75 -7.05 -24.07
C GLU A 429 4.31 -7.27 -24.52
N ARG A 430 3.35 -6.74 -23.76
CA ARG A 430 1.98 -6.52 -24.25
C ARG A 430 1.53 -5.08 -23.93
N ALA A 431 1.27 -4.35 -25.02
CA ALA A 431 0.54 -3.07 -25.17
C ALA A 431 1.40 -1.77 -25.16
N PRO A 432 1.01 -0.73 -25.95
CA PRO A 432 1.78 -0.17 -27.06
C PRO A 432 2.54 1.13 -26.74
N ASN A 433 3.59 1.41 -27.51
CA ASN A 433 4.37 2.65 -27.49
C ASN A 433 3.65 3.78 -28.22
N ASP A 434 3.12 4.74 -27.47
CA ASP A 434 3.05 6.14 -27.91
C ASP A 434 3.08 7.09 -26.70
N ILE A 435 3.95 8.10 -26.79
CA ILE A 435 4.16 9.22 -25.84
C ILE A 435 5.02 8.89 -24.61
N LEU A 436 6.31 8.64 -24.85
CA LEU A 436 7.37 8.51 -23.83
C LEU A 436 8.28 9.75 -23.76
N ASN A 437 7.77 10.94 -24.07
CA ASN A 437 8.56 12.18 -24.01
C ASN A 437 7.79 13.27 -23.26
N ASN A 438 8.19 13.50 -22.00
CA ASN A 438 8.44 14.82 -21.39
C ASN A 438 8.45 14.70 -19.86
N VAL A 439 9.64 14.87 -19.27
CA VAL A 439 9.98 15.80 -18.18
C VAL A 439 11.33 15.39 -17.57
N VAL A 440 12.30 16.28 -17.71
CA VAL A 440 13.64 16.28 -17.10
C VAL A 440 13.54 16.76 -15.64
N PRO A 441 14.34 16.22 -14.69
CA PRO A 441 14.21 16.45 -13.25
C PRO A 441 14.97 17.68 -12.74
N PRO A 442 14.70 18.17 -11.50
CA PRO A 442 15.66 18.97 -10.75
C PRO A 442 16.44 18.14 -9.72
N SER A 443 17.75 18.38 -9.69
CA SER A 443 18.78 17.82 -8.81
C SER A 443 19.15 18.81 -7.68
N MET A 444 19.88 18.28 -6.69
CA MET A 444 20.68 18.94 -5.62
C MET A 444 19.94 19.31 -4.33
N ALA A 445 20.44 19.14 -3.10
CA ALA A 445 21.65 18.57 -2.47
C ALA A 445 21.24 18.31 -0.97
N SER A 446 21.93 17.68 -0.03
CA SER A 446 23.35 17.51 0.27
C SER A 446 23.52 16.45 1.39
N SER A 447 24.76 15.98 1.51
CA SER A 447 25.36 15.03 2.44
C SER A 447 25.21 15.30 3.95
N THR A 448 25.21 14.24 4.77
CA THR A 448 26.28 14.06 5.79
C THR A 448 26.44 12.60 6.23
N SER A 449 27.71 12.23 6.39
CA SER A 449 28.32 10.96 6.76
C SER A 449 28.18 10.60 8.24
N THR A 450 28.18 9.30 8.57
CA THR A 450 29.10 8.74 9.59
C THR A 450 29.17 7.21 9.54
N SER A 451 30.35 6.72 9.87
CA SER A 451 30.92 5.39 9.67
C SER A 451 31.01 4.58 10.98
N SER A 452 31.08 3.24 10.84
CA SER A 452 31.77 2.21 11.67
C SER A 452 31.04 0.87 11.45
N GLY A 453 31.60 -0.21 10.88
CA GLY A 453 32.77 -1.01 11.31
C GLY A 453 32.31 -1.96 12.45
N SER A 454 32.48 -3.29 12.49
CA SER A 454 33.10 -4.32 11.64
C SER A 454 32.78 -5.72 12.24
N MET A 455 32.95 -6.77 11.43
CA MET A 455 33.28 -8.18 11.77
C MET A 455 32.28 -9.18 12.42
N LYS A 456 31.84 -10.13 11.56
CA LYS A 456 32.04 -11.60 11.60
C LYS A 456 32.08 -12.34 12.97
N LYS A 457 31.26 -13.40 13.13
CA LYS A 457 31.66 -14.82 12.90
C LYS A 457 30.50 -15.82 13.13
N ALA A 458 30.68 -16.98 12.50
CA ALA A 458 29.78 -18.11 12.32
C ALA A 458 29.55 -18.99 13.57
N GLY A 459 28.49 -19.80 13.51
CA GLY A 459 28.19 -20.90 14.43
C GLY A 459 27.11 -21.82 13.88
N GLN A 460 27.55 -22.85 13.15
CA GLN A 460 26.79 -23.91 12.47
C GLN A 460 26.43 -25.04 13.46
N LEU A 461 25.23 -25.62 13.34
CA LEU A 461 24.89 -27.02 13.70
C LEU A 461 23.52 -27.34 13.04
N LEU A 462 23.46 -28.03 11.90
CA LEU A 462 23.42 -29.50 11.71
C LEU A 462 22.32 -30.21 12.51
N THR A 463 21.28 -30.69 11.82
CA THR A 463 20.90 -32.12 11.74
C THR A 463 19.85 -32.33 10.64
N THR A 464 20.24 -33.02 9.55
CA THR A 464 19.78 -34.37 9.09
C THR A 464 18.56 -34.33 8.15
N THR A 465 18.78 -34.23 6.83
CA THR A 465 18.97 -35.33 5.85
C THR A 465 17.72 -36.21 5.63
N ASN A 466 17.07 -36.03 4.48
CA ASN A 466 16.82 -37.18 3.59
C ASN A 466 16.63 -36.74 2.12
N SER A 467 17.62 -37.13 1.30
CA SER A 467 17.52 -37.76 -0.02
C SER A 467 16.84 -37.06 -1.21
N LYS A 468 17.70 -36.50 -2.07
CA LYS A 468 17.80 -36.63 -3.54
C LYS A 468 16.52 -36.64 -4.39
N LYS A 469 16.42 -35.64 -5.28
CA LYS A 469 16.63 -35.83 -6.73
C LYS A 469 16.84 -34.48 -7.42
N ASN A 470 18.01 -34.33 -8.04
CA ASN A 470 18.21 -33.36 -9.11
C ASN A 470 17.41 -33.83 -10.31
N SER A 471 16.50 -32.99 -10.80
CA SER A 471 16.09 -32.98 -12.20
C SER A 471 16.12 -31.53 -12.68
N SER A 472 17.07 -31.27 -13.55
CA SER A 472 17.11 -30.14 -14.46
C SER A 472 15.78 -30.02 -15.23
N GLY A 473 15.05 -28.95 -14.95
CA GLY A 473 13.84 -28.54 -15.66
C GLY A 473 13.24 -27.37 -14.87
N LYS A 474 13.41 -26.14 -15.36
CA LYS A 474 12.76 -24.96 -14.77
C LYS A 474 11.24 -25.07 -15.04
N GLY A 475 10.53 -25.78 -14.18
CA GLY A 475 9.07 -25.75 -14.10
C GLY A 475 8.64 -24.82 -12.97
N ALA A 476 7.53 -24.10 -13.16
CA ALA A 476 6.94 -23.21 -12.16
C ALA A 476 6.61 -23.98 -10.87
N GLU A 477 7.09 -23.48 -9.72
CA GLU A 477 6.93 -24.13 -8.42
C GLU A 477 5.51 -23.85 -7.87
N GLN A 478 4.68 -24.90 -7.77
CA GLN A 478 3.31 -24.78 -7.27
C GLN A 478 3.27 -24.97 -5.76
N ARG A 479 2.67 -24.02 -5.03
CA ARG A 479 2.63 -24.04 -3.55
C ARG A 479 1.24 -23.76 -3.00
N TYR A 480 0.85 -24.47 -1.94
CA TYR A 480 -0.52 -24.49 -1.44
C TYR A 480 -0.56 -24.18 0.05
N PHE A 481 -1.52 -23.34 0.48
CA PHE A 481 -1.62 -22.87 1.85
C PHE A 481 -3.06 -22.90 2.37
N ARG A 482 -3.22 -23.11 3.68
CA ARG A 482 -4.47 -22.87 4.42
C ARG A 482 -4.26 -22.02 5.67
N ILE A 483 -5.22 -21.15 5.97
CA ILE A 483 -5.20 -20.27 7.12
C ILE A 483 -6.59 -20.20 7.77
N PRO A 484 -6.72 -20.45 9.08
CA PRO A 484 -7.98 -20.21 9.78
C PRO A 484 -8.20 -18.71 10.02
N PHE A 485 -9.44 -18.23 9.86
CA PHE A 485 -9.86 -16.87 10.20
C PHE A 485 -11.19 -16.83 10.98
N ILE A 486 -11.45 -15.71 11.66
CA ILE A 486 -12.68 -15.45 12.42
C ILE A 486 -13.26 -14.14 11.90
N ARG A 487 -14.54 -14.11 11.51
CA ARG A 487 -15.18 -12.88 11.03
C ARG A 487 -15.27 -11.85 12.16
N PRO A 488 -15.12 -10.54 11.86
CA PRO A 488 -15.29 -9.47 12.85
C PRO A 488 -16.64 -9.50 13.60
N ASN A 489 -17.74 -9.87 12.93
CA ASN A 489 -19.07 -9.99 13.58
C ASN A 489 -19.15 -11.11 14.62
N ASP A 490 -18.30 -12.14 14.52
CA ASP A 490 -18.23 -13.26 15.48
C ASP A 490 -17.15 -13.04 16.56
N GLN A 491 -16.40 -11.93 16.52
CA GLN A 491 -15.44 -11.59 17.58
C GLN A 491 -16.13 -11.10 18.86
N ASN A 492 -17.35 -10.55 18.76
CA ASN A 492 -18.05 -9.89 19.87
C ASN A 492 -19.17 -10.71 20.54
N ARG A 493 -19.50 -11.92 20.05
CA ARG A 493 -20.47 -12.80 20.71
C ARG A 493 -19.81 -13.61 21.84
N ASN A 494 -19.80 -13.06 23.04
CA ASN A 494 -19.45 -13.77 24.27
C ASN A 494 -20.74 -14.28 24.95
N THR A 495 -21.23 -15.44 24.53
CA THR A 495 -22.24 -16.21 25.26
C THR A 495 -21.71 -17.62 25.49
N HIS A 496 -21.84 -18.10 26.74
CA HIS A 496 -21.23 -19.33 27.25
C HIS A 496 -21.53 -20.56 26.37
N GLY A 497 -20.47 -21.28 25.95
CA GLY A 497 -20.56 -22.69 25.56
C GLY A 497 -20.46 -23.04 24.07
N GLU A 498 -20.65 -22.11 23.14
CA GLU A 498 -20.56 -22.43 21.70
C GLU A 498 -19.13 -22.23 21.15
N GLN A 499 -18.57 -23.29 20.57
CA GLN A 499 -17.27 -23.22 19.88
C GLN A 499 -17.32 -22.15 18.78
N LYS A 500 -16.42 -21.16 18.84
CA LYS A 500 -16.27 -20.13 17.79
C LYS A 500 -16.14 -20.82 16.42
N LYS A 501 -17.14 -20.68 15.56
CA LYS A 501 -17.12 -21.26 14.21
C LYS A 501 -16.03 -20.56 13.39
N LYS A 502 -14.90 -21.23 13.16
CA LYS A 502 -13.76 -20.71 12.39
C LYS A 502 -13.99 -20.92 10.90
N GLY A 503 -13.73 -19.89 10.09
CA GLY A 503 -13.64 -20.02 8.63
C GLY A 503 -12.22 -20.42 8.20
N TRP A 504 -12.09 -20.89 6.97
CA TRP A 504 -10.82 -21.31 6.38
C TRP A 504 -10.56 -20.59 5.07
N TRP A 505 -9.34 -20.09 4.90
CA TRP A 505 -8.86 -19.46 3.69
C TRP A 505 -7.79 -20.34 3.05
N TYR A 506 -7.93 -20.64 1.76
CA TYR A 506 -7.03 -21.49 0.99
C TYR A 506 -6.44 -20.69 -0.17
N ALA A 507 -5.17 -20.92 -0.47
CA ALA A 507 -4.46 -20.26 -1.55
C ALA A 507 -3.52 -21.21 -2.27
N HIS A 508 -3.56 -21.16 -3.60
CA HIS A 508 -2.67 -21.84 -4.51
C HIS A 508 -1.83 -20.80 -5.27
N PHE A 509 -0.53 -20.85 -5.09
CA PHE A 509 0.44 -19.99 -5.77
C PHE A 509 1.05 -20.73 -6.96
N ASP A 510 0.98 -20.09 -8.12
CA ASP A 510 1.72 -20.45 -9.32
C ASP A 510 2.96 -19.55 -9.35
N ASP A 511 4.12 -20.12 -8.99
CA ASP A 511 5.35 -19.42 -8.66
C ASP A 511 5.17 -18.37 -7.54
N LYS A 512 5.06 -17.10 -7.92
CA LYS A 512 5.06 -15.95 -6.99
C LYS A 512 3.67 -15.43 -6.71
N TRP A 513 2.71 -15.73 -7.56
CA TRP A 513 1.38 -15.10 -7.54
C TRP A 513 0.30 -16.12 -7.31
N ILE A 514 -0.79 -15.68 -6.69
CA ILE A 514 -1.93 -16.53 -6.41
C ILE A 514 -2.66 -16.84 -7.73
N ALA A 515 -2.85 -18.11 -8.02
CA ALA A 515 -3.57 -18.58 -9.20
C ALA A 515 -5.01 -19.02 -8.86
N ARG A 516 -5.23 -19.56 -7.66
CA ARG A 516 -6.56 -19.92 -7.14
C ARG A 516 -6.68 -19.58 -5.67
N GLN A 517 -7.83 -19.06 -5.26
CA GLN A 517 -8.14 -18.68 -3.88
C GLN A 517 -9.53 -19.21 -3.51
N MET A 518 -9.69 -19.71 -2.29
CA MET A 518 -10.98 -20.18 -1.78
C MET A 518 -11.21 -19.78 -0.32
N GLU A 519 -12.42 -19.32 -0.02
CA GLU A 519 -12.86 -19.02 1.35
C GLU A 519 -14.03 -19.91 1.74
N ILE A 520 -13.86 -20.67 2.82
CA ILE A 520 -14.88 -21.53 3.39
C ILE A 520 -15.44 -20.89 4.64
N HIS A 521 -16.75 -20.68 4.65
CA HIS A 521 -17.48 -20.09 5.75
C HIS A 521 -18.38 -21.13 6.43
N PRO A 522 -18.54 -21.09 7.76
CA PRO A 522 -19.41 -22.04 8.47
C PRO A 522 -20.90 -21.95 8.16
N ASN A 523 -21.39 -20.79 7.69
CA ASN A 523 -22.81 -20.51 7.47
C ASN A 523 -23.09 -19.89 6.08
N LYS A 524 -22.15 -19.97 5.13
CA LYS A 524 -22.31 -19.47 3.76
C LYS A 524 -21.66 -20.43 2.76
N GLU A 525 -22.08 -20.36 1.51
CA GLU A 525 -21.41 -21.07 0.41
C GLU A 525 -19.94 -20.62 0.30
N ALA A 526 -19.10 -21.53 -0.20
CA ALA A 526 -17.68 -21.26 -0.38
C ALA A 526 -17.49 -20.23 -1.50
N VAL A 527 -16.56 -19.30 -1.29
CA VAL A 527 -16.17 -18.31 -2.30
C VAL A 527 -14.98 -18.87 -3.04
N LEU A 528 -15.11 -19.11 -4.34
CA LEU A 528 -14.05 -19.58 -5.24
C LEU A 528 -13.61 -18.43 -6.13
N LEU A 529 -12.30 -18.22 -6.28
CA LEU A 529 -11.72 -17.14 -7.06
C LEU A 529 -10.53 -17.66 -7.87
N VAL A 530 -10.40 -17.22 -9.13
CA VAL A 530 -9.34 -17.66 -10.06
C VAL A 530 -8.69 -16.46 -10.73
N ALA A 531 -7.36 -16.50 -10.85
CA ALA A 531 -6.58 -15.43 -11.46
C ALA A 531 -6.93 -15.25 -12.94
N GLY A 532 -7.16 -14.00 -13.36
CA GLY A 532 -7.64 -13.59 -14.68
C GLY A 532 -9.16 -13.35 -14.74
N VAL A 533 -9.91 -13.84 -13.75
CA VAL A 533 -11.37 -13.64 -13.63
C VAL A 533 -11.68 -12.74 -12.44
N ASP A 534 -11.15 -13.09 -11.28
CA ASP A 534 -11.51 -12.48 -10.00
C ASP A 534 -10.40 -11.60 -9.41
N ASP A 535 -9.48 -11.10 -10.25
CA ASP A 535 -8.28 -10.39 -9.80
C ASP A 535 -8.58 -9.26 -8.81
N MET A 536 -9.73 -8.59 -8.94
CA MET A 536 -10.17 -7.52 -8.05
C MET A 536 -10.55 -7.98 -6.64
N ASN A 537 -10.88 -9.26 -6.46
CA ASN A 537 -11.30 -9.86 -5.19
C ASN A 537 -10.23 -10.80 -4.58
N MET A 538 -9.08 -10.94 -5.25
CA MET A 538 -7.99 -11.85 -4.85
C MET A 538 -6.90 -11.13 -4.05
N CYS A 539 -6.08 -11.91 -3.33
CA CYS A 539 -4.91 -11.39 -2.63
C CYS A 539 -3.84 -10.87 -3.61
N GLU A 540 -3.53 -9.57 -3.55
CA GLU A 540 -2.55 -8.91 -4.43
C GLU A 540 -1.08 -9.10 -3.98
N LEU A 541 -0.83 -9.77 -2.84
CA LEU A 541 0.51 -9.95 -2.31
C LEU A 541 1.21 -11.16 -2.91
N SER A 542 2.49 -10.99 -3.28
CA SER A 542 3.33 -12.11 -3.70
C SER A 542 3.61 -13.08 -2.55
N LEU A 543 3.96 -14.33 -2.86
CA LEU A 543 4.23 -15.37 -1.86
C LEU A 543 5.24 -14.92 -0.78
N ASP A 544 6.30 -14.21 -1.18
CA ASP A 544 7.32 -13.69 -0.27
C ASP A 544 6.78 -12.57 0.65
N GLU A 545 5.84 -11.76 0.16
CA GLU A 545 5.25 -10.63 0.90
C GLU A 545 4.14 -11.08 1.87
N THR A 546 3.47 -12.19 1.57
CA THR A 546 2.45 -12.76 2.47
C THR A 546 3.03 -13.34 3.77
N GLY A 547 4.32 -13.69 3.78
CA GLY A 547 4.99 -14.31 4.93
C GLY A 547 4.50 -15.72 5.27
N LEU A 548 3.72 -16.36 4.39
CA LEU A 548 3.10 -17.68 4.63
C LEU A 548 4.12 -18.79 4.78
N THR A 549 5.23 -18.69 4.06
CA THR A 549 6.37 -19.62 4.13
C THR A 549 7.01 -19.69 5.53
N SER A 550 6.88 -18.62 6.32
CA SER A 550 7.41 -18.57 7.69
C SER A 550 6.43 -19.10 8.74
N LYS A 551 5.16 -19.32 8.39
CA LYS A 551 4.11 -19.73 9.32
C LYS A 551 4.00 -21.25 9.38
N LYS A 552 4.47 -21.84 10.49
CA LYS A 552 4.41 -23.29 10.72
C LYS A 552 2.98 -23.83 10.61
N GLY A 553 2.79 -24.83 9.76
CA GLY A 553 1.51 -25.51 9.54
C GLY A 553 0.52 -24.78 8.62
N ALA A 554 0.95 -23.71 7.94
CA ALA A 554 0.14 -23.03 6.93
C ALA A 554 0.23 -23.72 5.55
N GLU A 555 1.40 -24.25 5.19
CA GLU A 555 1.60 -24.96 3.92
C GLU A 555 0.94 -26.35 3.99
N ILE A 556 0.22 -26.71 2.92
CA ILE A 556 -0.52 -27.97 2.76
C ILE A 556 -0.09 -28.66 1.46
N LEU A 557 -0.48 -29.93 1.30
CA LEU A 557 -0.23 -30.68 0.07
C LEU A 557 -1.21 -30.26 -1.04
N GLU A 558 -0.79 -30.40 -2.29
CA GLU A 558 -1.66 -30.22 -3.47
C GLU A 558 -2.94 -31.06 -3.34
N SER A 559 -2.82 -32.32 -2.95
CA SER A 559 -3.95 -33.23 -2.75
C SER A 559 -4.99 -32.70 -1.76
N ASP A 560 -4.53 -32.04 -0.69
CA ASP A 560 -5.42 -31.49 0.35
C ASP A 560 -6.16 -30.25 -0.17
N PHE A 561 -5.52 -29.46 -1.02
CA PHE A 561 -6.13 -28.30 -1.67
C PHE A 561 -7.15 -28.75 -2.72
N GLU A 562 -6.78 -29.66 -3.62
CA GLU A 562 -7.67 -30.13 -4.68
C GLU A 562 -8.90 -30.85 -4.13
N GLN A 563 -8.75 -31.63 -3.06
CA GLN A 563 -9.89 -32.29 -2.40
C GLN A 563 -10.95 -31.26 -1.95
N GLU A 564 -10.52 -30.17 -1.31
CA GLU A 564 -11.45 -29.14 -0.83
C GLU A 564 -11.96 -28.25 -1.97
N TRP A 565 -11.12 -27.96 -2.97
CA TRP A 565 -11.49 -27.21 -4.17
C TRP A 565 -12.60 -27.91 -4.96
N LEU A 566 -12.44 -29.21 -5.22
CA LEU A 566 -13.43 -30.01 -5.94
C LEU A 566 -14.73 -30.17 -5.15
N LYS A 567 -14.63 -30.40 -3.85
CA LYS A 567 -15.79 -30.54 -2.94
C LYS A 567 -16.70 -29.30 -2.93
N HIS A 568 -16.14 -28.12 -3.18
CA HIS A 568 -16.87 -26.85 -3.18
C HIS A 568 -17.25 -26.34 -4.58
N GLY A 569 -17.22 -27.20 -5.61
CA GLY A 569 -17.64 -26.84 -6.97
C GLY A 569 -16.55 -26.19 -7.82
N GLY A 570 -15.28 -26.35 -7.43
CA GLY A 570 -14.14 -25.75 -8.13
C GLY A 570 -13.95 -26.24 -9.56
N ARG A 571 -14.45 -27.44 -9.91
CA ARG A 571 -14.38 -27.98 -11.27
C ARG A 571 -15.35 -27.26 -12.21
N GLU A 572 -16.59 -27.11 -11.78
CA GLU A 572 -17.65 -26.40 -12.49
C GLU A 572 -17.24 -24.93 -12.69
N TYR A 573 -16.67 -24.33 -11.63
CA TYR A 573 -16.19 -22.96 -11.66
C TYR A 573 -15.05 -22.73 -12.68
N LEU A 574 -14.06 -23.63 -12.73
CA LEU A 574 -12.97 -23.57 -13.70
C LEU A 574 -13.46 -23.80 -15.14
N ASN A 575 -14.43 -24.69 -15.34
CA ASN A 575 -15.03 -24.92 -16.66
C ASN A 575 -15.82 -23.70 -17.15
N ALA A 576 -16.55 -23.01 -16.27
CA ALA A 576 -17.32 -21.84 -16.62
C ALA A 576 -16.44 -20.66 -17.09
N HIS A 577 -15.20 -20.56 -16.57
CA HIS A 577 -14.31 -19.42 -16.83
C HIS A 577 -13.04 -19.77 -17.61
N PHE A 578 -12.97 -20.95 -18.23
CA PHE A 578 -11.76 -21.51 -18.87
C PHE A 578 -11.02 -20.52 -19.79
N GLY A 579 -11.74 -19.71 -20.57
CA GLY A 579 -11.17 -18.76 -21.52
C GLY A 579 -10.57 -17.48 -20.91
N GLN A 580 -10.76 -17.26 -19.61
CA GLN A 580 -10.34 -16.04 -18.89
C GLN A 580 -9.25 -16.33 -17.85
N ILE A 581 -8.90 -17.60 -17.62
CA ILE A 581 -7.88 -18.00 -16.64
C ILE A 581 -6.49 -17.61 -17.13
N SER A 582 -5.74 -16.89 -16.31
CA SER A 582 -4.39 -16.40 -16.64
C SER A 582 -3.27 -17.41 -16.37
N SER A 583 -3.45 -18.33 -15.41
CA SER A 583 -2.45 -19.35 -15.08
C SER A 583 -2.47 -20.52 -16.07
N LYS A 584 -1.36 -20.72 -16.78
CA LYS A 584 -1.17 -21.85 -17.70
C LYS A 584 -1.24 -23.20 -16.98
N TYR A 585 -0.72 -23.27 -15.76
CA TYR A 585 -0.78 -24.48 -14.94
C TYR A 585 -2.23 -24.84 -14.60
N VAL A 586 -3.07 -23.87 -14.19
CA VAL A 586 -4.48 -24.13 -13.87
C VAL A 586 -5.27 -24.55 -15.12
N VAL A 587 -4.98 -23.96 -16.28
CA VAL A 587 -5.58 -24.37 -17.57
C VAL A 587 -5.20 -25.81 -17.91
N GLN A 588 -3.94 -26.21 -17.69
CA GLN A 588 -3.48 -27.58 -17.91
C GLN A 588 -4.06 -28.58 -16.90
N LEU A 589 -4.19 -28.17 -15.64
CA LEU A 589 -4.83 -28.96 -14.58
C LEU A 589 -6.29 -29.29 -14.95
N LEU A 590 -7.02 -28.35 -15.56
CA LEU A 590 -8.39 -28.58 -16.02
C LEU A 590 -8.48 -29.63 -17.14
N GLN A 591 -7.47 -29.70 -18.01
CA GLN A 591 -7.41 -30.73 -19.05
C GLN A 591 -7.20 -32.12 -18.45
N ASN A 592 -6.48 -32.23 -17.34
CA ASN A 592 -6.28 -33.48 -16.60
C ASN A 592 -7.49 -33.91 -15.76
N TYR A 593 -8.48 -33.03 -15.57
CA TYR A 593 -9.74 -33.38 -14.90
C TYR A 593 -10.74 -34.10 -15.83
N ARG A 594 -10.54 -34.05 -17.15
CA ARG A 594 -11.29 -34.86 -18.12
C ARG A 594 -10.82 -36.30 -18.10
#